data_AF-A0A9D1F9H9-F1
#
_entry.id   AF-A0A9D1F9H9-F1
#
_cell.length_a   1.000
_cell.length_b   1.000
_cell.length_c   1.000
_cell.angle_alpha   90.00
_cell.angle_beta   90.00
_cell.angle_gamma   90.00
#
_symmetry.space_group_name_H-M   'P 1'
#
loop_
_entity.id
_entity.type
_entity.pdbx_description
1 polymer ?
#
loop_
_entity_poly.entity_id
_entity_poly.type
_entity_poly.pdbx_seq_one_letter_code
_entity_poly.pdbx_strand_id
1 'polypeptide(L)'
;MSETYPQELAEVLNLMQQPVLLAVGGEIVFRNDAAMTVSRPEAVSLSDYLPPLALEQYRTAEPGTLELTVELLDGAHSAVVRKGGAYDTIAVRPKAQSDALRFDAMTSVARAVRRDLTALFDSAAGLFPLLEELEDPDIQDKTARFNQGLYRLLRLSGNLSDAGAYLSGQGRGCFVRQDLAELLQSLHRSASPLVRSAGLTLELQLPDGPVMAAVDGKKLQRAVHNLLSNAMRFTPAEGIITLSLVDYGHAAHITVRDNGEGMSPAQLSRMFDHYEDREPGFGDDRWGVGLGLPLVRMIANLHGGTVVVNSEQGQGTTVTMSISRRLQPSDGDQVRSPIQQMEDHGGYDVHVLELSDALPRSIFDSRGM
;
A
#
# COMPACT_ATOMS: atom_id res chain seq x y z
N MET A 1 -29.94 -23.41 31.82
CA MET A 1 -30.47 -23.91 30.54
C MET A 1 -29.46 -23.51 29.48
N SER A 2 -28.76 -24.48 28.88
CA SER A 2 -27.72 -24.19 27.89
C SER A 2 -28.38 -23.79 26.58
N GLU A 3 -28.32 -22.51 26.23
CA GLU A 3 -28.58 -22.08 24.86
C GLU A 3 -27.42 -22.55 23.99
N THR A 4 -27.63 -23.69 23.35
CA THR A 4 -26.72 -24.27 22.36
C THR A 4 -26.61 -23.31 21.18
N TYR A 5 -25.40 -22.80 20.91
CA TYR A 5 -25.14 -22.01 19.71
C TYR A 5 -25.21 -22.87 18.45
N PRO A 6 -25.55 -22.33 17.26
CA PRO A 6 -25.65 -23.11 16.04
C PRO A 6 -24.29 -23.73 15.68
N GLN A 7 -24.24 -25.05 15.42
CA GLN A 7 -23.00 -25.74 15.04
C GLN A 7 -22.37 -25.13 13.78
N GLU A 8 -23.19 -24.70 12.81
CA GLU A 8 -22.74 -24.01 11.59
C GLU A 8 -21.99 -22.69 11.89
N LEU A 9 -22.40 -21.95 12.92
CA LEU A 9 -21.71 -20.72 13.32
C LEU A 9 -20.35 -21.03 13.93
N ALA A 10 -20.25 -22.09 14.74
CA ALA A 10 -18.99 -22.52 15.34
C ALA A 10 -17.97 -22.97 14.29
N GLU A 11 -18.41 -23.72 13.27
CA GLU A 11 -17.54 -24.12 12.15
C GLU A 11 -16.98 -22.90 11.41
N VAL A 12 -17.83 -21.92 11.09
CA VAL A 12 -17.38 -20.69 10.41
C VAL A 12 -16.42 -19.87 11.28
N LEU A 13 -16.68 -19.77 12.58
CA LEU A 13 -15.81 -19.01 13.50
C LEU A 13 -14.47 -19.71 13.76
N ASN A 14 -14.41 -21.04 13.70
CA ASN A 14 -13.17 -21.80 13.79
C ASN A 14 -12.29 -21.67 12.53
N LEU A 15 -12.85 -21.32 11.37
CA LEU A 15 -12.06 -20.99 10.18
C LEU A 15 -11.36 -19.63 10.30
N MET A 16 -11.73 -18.79 11.27
CA MET A 16 -11.08 -17.50 11.47
C MET A 16 -9.76 -17.64 12.23
N GLN A 17 -8.69 -17.09 11.65
CA GLN A 17 -7.36 -17.10 12.27
C GLN A 17 -7.23 -16.13 13.46
N GLN A 18 -8.11 -15.14 13.57
CA GLN A 18 -8.11 -14.21 14.69
C GLN A 18 -8.88 -14.79 15.90
N PRO A 19 -8.48 -14.49 17.15
CA PRO A 19 -9.21 -14.91 18.34
C PRO A 19 -10.62 -14.30 18.38
N VAL A 20 -11.64 -15.14 18.56
CA VAL A 20 -13.05 -14.73 18.65
C VAL A 20 -13.72 -15.36 19.86
N LEU A 21 -14.43 -14.53 20.63
CA LEU A 21 -15.27 -14.93 21.75
C LEU A 21 -16.73 -14.56 21.45
N LEU A 22 -17.66 -15.44 21.82
CA LEU A 22 -19.08 -15.11 21.87
C LEU A 22 -19.54 -15.03 23.33
N ALA A 23 -20.36 -14.03 23.64
CA ALA A 23 -20.93 -13.87 24.96
C ALA A 23 -22.45 -13.64 24.92
N VAL A 24 -23.14 -14.09 25.97
CA VAL A 24 -24.57 -13.85 26.21
C VAL A 24 -24.72 -13.24 27.60
N GLY A 25 -25.23 -12.02 27.68
CA GLY A 25 -25.38 -11.32 28.97
C GLY A 25 -24.06 -11.11 29.71
N GLY A 26 -22.93 -11.09 29.00
CA GLY A 26 -21.59 -10.98 29.58
C GLY A 26 -20.88 -12.31 29.84
N GLU A 27 -21.58 -13.45 29.80
CA GLU A 27 -21.00 -14.78 30.00
C GLU A 27 -20.50 -15.37 28.68
N ILE A 28 -19.31 -15.95 28.67
CA ILE A 28 -18.68 -16.49 27.46
C ILE A 28 -19.29 -17.86 27.15
N VAL A 29 -19.88 -17.98 25.98
CA VAL A 29 -20.55 -19.21 25.52
C VAL A 29 -19.74 -19.96 24.46
N PHE A 30 -18.80 -19.30 23.79
CA PHE A 30 -17.97 -19.92 22.76
C PHE A 30 -16.61 -19.22 22.62
N ARG A 31 -15.61 -20.03 22.25
CA ARG A 31 -14.26 -19.61 21.87
C ARG A 31 -13.87 -20.37 20.61
N ASN A 32 -13.33 -19.68 19.61
CA ASN A 32 -12.74 -20.38 18.48
C ASN A 32 -11.35 -20.95 18.83
N ASP A 33 -10.81 -21.81 17.96
CA ASP A 33 -9.49 -22.43 18.16
C ASP A 33 -8.38 -21.40 18.43
N ALA A 34 -8.39 -20.27 17.70
CA ALA A 34 -7.45 -19.17 17.91
C ALA A 34 -7.62 -18.50 19.29
N ALA A 35 -8.83 -18.36 19.82
CA ALA A 35 -9.05 -17.83 21.16
C ALA A 35 -8.65 -18.82 22.25
N MET A 36 -8.81 -20.13 22.03
CA MET A 36 -8.44 -21.15 23.02
C MET A 36 -6.94 -21.13 23.37
N THR A 37 -6.08 -20.69 22.46
CA THR A 37 -4.62 -20.64 22.69
C THR A 37 -4.15 -19.42 23.49
N VAL A 38 -4.88 -18.32 23.43
CA VAL A 38 -4.51 -17.02 24.05
C VAL A 38 -5.40 -16.63 25.23
N SER A 39 -6.51 -17.35 25.45
CA SER A 39 -7.49 -17.07 26.49
C SER A 39 -7.22 -17.86 27.78
N ARG A 40 -7.73 -17.37 28.92
CA ARG A 40 -7.60 -18.06 30.21
C ARG A 40 -8.63 -19.19 30.28
N PRO A 41 -8.23 -20.45 30.51
CA PRO A 41 -9.17 -21.58 30.52
C PRO A 41 -10.25 -21.46 31.60
N GLU A 42 -9.93 -20.84 32.74
CA GLU A 42 -10.82 -20.67 33.90
C GLU A 42 -11.74 -19.45 33.82
N ALA A 43 -11.45 -18.51 32.91
CA ALA A 43 -12.30 -17.35 32.75
C ALA A 43 -13.65 -17.81 32.17
N VAL A 44 -14.75 -17.28 32.68
CA VAL A 44 -16.11 -17.65 32.23
C VAL A 44 -16.90 -16.43 31.81
N SER A 45 -16.46 -15.23 32.20
CA SER A 45 -17.17 -13.99 31.96
C SER A 45 -16.29 -12.99 31.21
N LEU A 46 -16.89 -12.08 30.45
CA LEU A 46 -16.18 -10.97 29.80
C LEU A 46 -15.49 -10.05 30.81
N SER A 47 -15.95 -10.00 32.05
CA SER A 47 -15.26 -9.25 33.12
C SER A 47 -13.85 -9.78 33.43
N ASP A 48 -13.56 -11.04 33.08
CA ASP A 48 -12.25 -11.64 33.27
C ASP A 48 -11.24 -11.18 32.21
N TYR A 49 -11.75 -10.66 31.09
CA TYR A 49 -10.97 -10.16 29.95
C TYR A 49 -11.00 -8.64 29.82
N LEU A 50 -12.04 -7.96 30.31
CA LEU A 50 -12.18 -6.51 30.15
C LEU A 50 -11.60 -5.77 31.37
N PRO A 51 -10.63 -4.86 31.19
CA PRO A 51 -10.22 -3.92 32.23
C PRO A 51 -11.42 -3.12 32.77
N PRO A 52 -11.37 -2.61 34.01
CA PRO A 52 -12.52 -1.96 34.66
C PRO A 52 -13.20 -0.87 33.82
N LEU A 53 -12.42 -0.04 33.13
CA LEU A 53 -12.93 1.02 32.25
C LEU A 53 -13.62 0.46 31.00
N ALA A 54 -13.04 -0.58 30.37
CA ALA A 54 -13.60 -1.22 29.19
C ALA A 54 -14.87 -2.02 29.53
N LEU A 55 -14.94 -2.61 30.73
CA LEU A 55 -16.12 -3.30 31.22
C LEU A 55 -17.29 -2.34 31.47
N GLU A 56 -17.01 -1.15 32.00
CA GLU A 56 -18.02 -0.10 32.17
C GLU A 56 -18.55 0.40 30.82
N GLN A 57 -17.66 0.62 29.84
CA GLN A 57 -18.03 0.96 28.47
C GLN A 57 -18.88 -0.14 27.82
N TYR A 58 -18.50 -1.41 27.96
CA TYR A 58 -19.29 -2.53 27.45
C TYR A 58 -20.69 -2.57 28.08
N ARG A 59 -20.83 -2.36 29.40
CA ARG A 59 -22.13 -2.40 30.09
C ARG A 59 -23.04 -1.25 29.69
N THR A 60 -22.49 -0.04 29.58
CA THR A 60 -23.26 1.19 29.32
C THR A 60 -23.54 1.45 27.84
N ALA A 61 -22.81 0.79 26.93
CA ALA A 61 -23.00 0.99 25.51
C ALA A 61 -24.35 0.45 24.99
N GLU A 62 -24.95 1.22 24.09
CA GLU A 62 -26.11 0.80 23.30
C GLU A 62 -25.75 -0.34 22.33
N PRO A 63 -26.75 -1.12 21.86
CA PRO A 63 -26.56 -2.07 20.76
C PRO A 63 -25.85 -1.42 19.56
N GLY A 64 -24.74 -2.01 19.11
CA GLY A 64 -23.87 -1.41 18.10
C GLY A 64 -22.48 -2.02 18.08
N THR A 65 -21.57 -1.39 17.33
CA THR A 65 -20.16 -1.80 17.27
C THR A 65 -19.31 -0.89 18.15
N LEU A 66 -18.47 -1.51 18.97
CA LEU A 66 -17.63 -0.89 19.99
C LEU A 66 -16.20 -1.33 19.75
N GLU A 67 -15.23 -0.48 20.07
CA GLU A 67 -13.83 -0.89 20.19
C GLU A 67 -13.41 -0.83 21.65
N LEU A 68 -12.92 -1.95 22.18
CA LEU A 68 -12.57 -2.12 23.59
C LEU A 68 -11.19 -2.76 23.73
N THR A 69 -10.53 -2.50 24.85
CA THR A 69 -9.33 -3.22 25.24
C THR A 69 -9.69 -4.50 25.98
N VAL A 70 -9.07 -5.62 25.62
CA VAL A 70 -9.19 -6.93 26.28
C VAL A 70 -7.81 -7.43 26.72
N GLU A 71 -7.73 -8.01 27.92
CA GLU A 71 -6.56 -8.67 28.48
C GLU A 71 -6.63 -10.18 28.25
N LEU A 72 -5.72 -10.66 27.42
CA LEU A 72 -5.45 -12.08 27.16
C LEU A 72 -4.20 -12.53 27.91
N LEU A 73 -3.85 -13.82 27.80
CA LEU A 73 -2.65 -14.38 28.43
C LEU A 73 -1.36 -13.71 27.94
N ASP A 74 -1.34 -13.30 26.67
CA ASP A 74 -0.20 -12.67 26.04
C ASP A 74 -0.17 -11.14 26.23
N GLY A 75 -1.21 -10.50 26.78
CA GLY A 75 -1.21 -9.08 27.17
C GLY A 75 -2.52 -8.35 26.83
N ALA A 76 -2.46 -7.02 26.72
CA ALA A 76 -3.61 -6.20 26.32
C ALA A 76 -3.73 -6.07 24.79
N HIS A 77 -4.93 -6.25 24.26
CA HIS A 77 -5.28 -6.23 22.83
C HIS A 77 -6.46 -5.30 22.57
N SER A 78 -6.54 -4.73 21.36
CA SER A 78 -7.77 -4.08 20.88
C SER A 78 -8.71 -5.15 20.34
N ALA A 79 -10.00 -5.05 20.68
CA ALA A 79 -11.05 -5.92 20.15
C ALA A 79 -12.23 -5.10 19.66
N VAL A 80 -12.83 -5.59 18.57
CA VAL A 80 -14.11 -5.08 18.09
C VAL A 80 -15.21 -5.91 18.73
N VAL A 81 -16.09 -5.25 19.48
CA VAL A 81 -17.25 -5.86 20.12
C VAL A 81 -18.50 -5.42 19.40
N ARG A 82 -19.23 -6.37 18.82
CA ARG A 82 -20.55 -6.13 18.24
C ARG A 82 -21.61 -6.58 19.24
N LYS A 83 -22.34 -5.61 19.79
CA LYS A 83 -23.39 -5.77 20.79
C LYS A 83 -24.77 -5.70 20.16
N GLY A 84 -25.72 -6.54 20.58
CA GLY A 84 -27.12 -6.45 20.16
C GLY A 84 -27.56 -7.41 19.05
N GLY A 85 -26.92 -8.57 18.94
CA GLY A 85 -27.43 -9.74 18.23
C GLY A 85 -27.95 -10.82 19.19
N ALA A 86 -28.12 -12.05 18.70
CA ALA A 86 -28.35 -13.22 19.56
C ALA A 86 -27.16 -13.52 20.50
N TYR A 87 -25.96 -13.11 20.06
CA TYR A 87 -24.71 -13.18 20.81
C TYR A 87 -23.97 -11.85 20.64
N ASP A 88 -23.28 -11.43 21.68
CA ASP A 88 -22.26 -10.40 21.55
C ASP A 88 -20.99 -11.04 20.99
N THR A 89 -20.47 -10.49 19.90
CA THR A 89 -19.27 -11.02 19.22
C THR A 89 -18.07 -10.15 19.53
N ILE A 90 -17.00 -10.75 20.04
CA ILE A 90 -15.75 -10.09 20.39
C ILE A 90 -14.67 -10.66 19.48
N ALA A 91 -14.25 -9.89 18.50
CA ALA A 91 -13.13 -10.24 17.64
C ALA A 91 -11.87 -9.51 18.12
N VAL A 92 -10.90 -10.24 18.63
CA VAL A 92 -9.65 -9.67 19.14
C VAL A 92 -8.70 -9.45 17.98
N ARG A 93 -8.17 -8.23 17.86
CA ARG A 93 -7.15 -7.94 16.86
C ARG A 93 -5.83 -8.62 17.27
N PRO A 94 -5.09 -9.22 16.32
CA PRO A 94 -3.77 -9.75 16.59
C PRO A 94 -2.85 -8.68 17.17
N LYS A 95 -1.98 -9.08 18.11
CA LYS A 95 -1.06 -8.16 18.79
C LYS A 95 -0.07 -7.59 17.76
N ALA A 96 -0.05 -6.28 17.58
CA ALA A 96 0.93 -5.58 16.73
C ALA A 96 2.36 -5.54 17.34
N GLN A 97 2.74 -6.53 18.16
CA GLN A 97 3.89 -6.40 19.07
C GLN A 97 5.21 -6.99 18.52
N SER A 98 5.19 -7.78 17.46
CA SER A 98 6.38 -8.16 16.68
C SER A 98 6.73 -7.11 15.62
N ASP A 99 5.70 -6.42 15.17
CA ASP A 99 5.65 -5.78 13.87
C ASP A 99 6.13 -4.34 13.96
N ALA A 100 5.72 -3.57 14.97
CA ALA A 100 6.18 -2.19 15.15
C ALA A 100 7.72 -2.07 15.28
N LEU A 101 8.36 -2.94 16.07
CA LEU A 101 9.83 -2.97 16.21
C LEU A 101 10.54 -3.44 14.93
N ARG A 102 9.94 -4.38 14.19
CA ARG A 102 10.43 -4.83 12.88
C ARG A 102 10.25 -3.76 11.80
N PHE A 103 9.16 -3.00 11.83
CA PHE A 103 8.83 -1.94 10.87
C PHE A 103 9.58 -0.64 11.14
N ASP A 104 9.86 -0.32 12.41
CA ASP A 104 10.81 0.73 12.78
C ASP A 104 12.24 0.33 12.36
N ALA A 105 12.61 -0.94 12.52
CA ALA A 105 13.87 -1.46 11.99
C ALA A 105 13.92 -1.41 10.46
N MET A 106 12.84 -1.75 9.74
CA MET A 106 12.75 -1.60 8.28
C MET A 106 12.90 -0.14 7.85
N THR A 107 12.26 0.79 8.56
CA THR A 107 12.40 2.23 8.31
C THR A 107 13.84 2.70 8.55
N SER A 108 14.49 2.19 9.60
CA SER A 108 15.90 2.49 9.91
C SER A 108 16.87 1.91 8.87
N VAL A 109 16.67 0.65 8.47
CA VAL A 109 17.45 -0.02 7.42
C VAL A 109 17.27 0.70 6.09
N ALA A 110 16.03 1.05 5.72
CA ALA A 110 15.75 1.79 4.51
C ALA A 110 16.48 3.13 4.47
N ARG A 111 16.49 3.86 5.61
CA ARG A 111 17.19 5.14 5.74
C ARG A 111 18.71 4.98 5.66
N ALA A 112 19.28 3.96 6.28
CA ALA A 112 20.70 3.64 6.19
C ALA A 112 21.10 3.30 4.74
N VAL A 113 20.34 2.41 4.09
CA VAL A 113 20.52 2.05 2.68
C VAL A 113 20.39 3.28 1.78
N ARG A 114 19.40 4.16 2.01
CA ARG A 114 19.25 5.40 1.23
C ARG A 114 20.50 6.27 1.32
N ARG A 115 21.03 6.48 2.54
CA ARG A 115 22.21 7.30 2.75
C ARG A 115 23.42 6.72 2.02
N ASP A 116 23.64 5.42 2.13
CA ASP A 116 24.80 4.77 1.51
C ASP A 116 24.65 4.74 -0.03
N LEU A 117 23.43 4.56 -0.54
CA LEU A 117 23.12 4.69 -1.98
C LEU A 117 23.32 6.11 -2.49
N THR A 118 22.92 7.12 -1.73
CA THR A 118 23.11 8.54 -2.10
C THR A 118 24.59 8.85 -2.24
N ALA A 119 25.44 8.35 -1.33
CA ALA A 119 26.89 8.49 -1.43
C ALA A 119 27.47 7.76 -2.66
N LEU A 120 26.97 6.57 -2.99
CA LEU A 120 27.35 5.86 -4.22
C LEU A 120 26.95 6.63 -5.47
N PHE A 121 25.77 7.24 -5.44
CA PHE A 121 25.25 8.10 -6.49
C PHE A 121 26.10 9.36 -6.69
N ASP A 122 26.47 10.05 -5.61
CA ASP A 122 27.36 11.22 -5.67
C ASP A 122 28.73 10.84 -6.24
N SER A 123 29.26 9.68 -5.84
CA SER A 123 30.52 9.14 -6.35
C SER A 123 30.40 8.79 -7.84
N ALA A 124 29.27 8.21 -8.24
CA ALA A 124 28.99 7.85 -9.63
C ALA A 124 28.78 9.09 -10.51
N ALA A 125 28.15 10.14 -9.99
CA ALA A 125 27.93 11.39 -10.71
C ALA A 125 29.25 12.08 -11.14
N GLY A 126 30.33 11.90 -10.37
CA GLY A 126 31.67 12.35 -10.76
C GLY A 126 32.38 11.41 -11.77
N LEU A 127 32.00 10.13 -11.80
CA LEU A 127 32.62 9.12 -12.66
C LEU A 127 31.95 9.02 -14.04
N PHE A 128 30.63 9.21 -14.11
CA PHE A 128 29.88 9.07 -15.37
C PHE A 128 30.36 10.00 -16.48
N PRO A 129 30.65 11.29 -16.24
CA PRO A 129 31.21 12.16 -17.28
C PRO A 129 32.56 11.66 -17.83
N LEU A 130 33.42 11.11 -16.95
CA LEU A 130 34.71 10.55 -17.35
C LEU A 130 34.56 9.25 -18.15
N LEU A 131 33.54 8.45 -17.83
CA LEU A 131 33.24 7.21 -18.55
C LEU A 131 32.57 7.49 -19.91
N GLU A 132 31.85 8.61 -20.05
CA GLU A 132 31.30 9.07 -21.33
C GLU A 132 32.38 9.48 -22.32
N GLU A 133 33.42 10.18 -21.86
CA GLU A 133 34.55 10.61 -22.70
C GLU A 133 35.26 9.44 -23.40
N LEU A 134 35.14 8.22 -22.87
CA LEU A 134 35.76 7.03 -23.45
C LEU A 134 35.06 6.54 -24.73
N GLU A 135 33.84 7.02 -25.01
CA GLU A 135 32.99 6.67 -26.18
C GLU A 135 32.83 5.15 -26.47
N ASP A 136 33.21 4.27 -25.54
CA ASP A 136 33.19 2.81 -25.70
C ASP A 136 31.77 2.26 -25.44
N PRO A 137 31.15 1.59 -26.43
CA PRO A 137 29.80 1.02 -26.29
C PRO A 137 29.63 0.01 -25.14
N ASP A 138 30.66 -0.79 -24.83
CA ASP A 138 30.60 -1.79 -23.75
C ASP A 138 30.69 -1.10 -22.38
N ILE A 139 31.52 -0.06 -22.27
CA ILE A 139 31.58 0.77 -21.05
C ILE A 139 30.25 1.50 -20.84
N GLN A 140 29.64 2.04 -21.90
CA GLN A 140 28.36 2.74 -21.82
C GLN A 140 27.21 1.83 -21.39
N ASP A 141 27.09 0.62 -21.96
CA ASP A 141 26.07 -0.35 -21.52
C ASP A 141 26.28 -0.76 -20.06
N LYS A 142 27.53 -0.97 -19.62
CA LYS A 142 27.84 -1.25 -18.21
C LYS A 142 27.48 -0.08 -17.29
N THR A 143 27.78 1.15 -17.70
CA THR A 143 27.44 2.38 -16.97
C THR A 143 25.92 2.56 -16.85
N ALA A 144 25.17 2.38 -17.94
CA ALA A 144 23.72 2.47 -17.94
C ALA A 144 23.07 1.39 -17.05
N ARG A 145 23.59 0.15 -17.09
CA ARG A 145 23.15 -0.93 -16.18
C ARG A 145 23.41 -0.58 -14.71
N PHE A 146 24.59 -0.04 -14.42
CA PHE A 146 24.96 0.36 -13.06
C PHE A 146 24.04 1.49 -12.56
N ASN A 147 23.87 2.54 -13.37
CA ASN A 147 23.01 3.67 -13.06
C ASN A 147 21.54 3.22 -12.84
N GLN A 148 20.99 2.41 -13.74
CA GLN A 148 19.65 1.83 -13.58
C GLN A 148 19.53 1.01 -12.27
N GLY A 149 20.55 0.22 -11.92
CA GLY A 149 20.59 -0.53 -10.67
C GLY A 149 20.52 0.37 -9.44
N LEU A 150 21.25 1.49 -9.45
CA LEU A 150 21.21 2.47 -8.37
C LEU A 150 19.81 3.10 -8.21
N TYR A 151 19.16 3.50 -9.30
CA TYR A 151 17.79 4.04 -9.27
C TYR A 151 16.79 3.02 -8.69
N ARG A 152 16.89 1.76 -9.10
CA ARG A 152 16.03 0.68 -8.58
C ARG A 152 16.22 0.49 -7.08
N LEU A 153 17.46 0.55 -6.59
CA LEU A 153 17.75 0.43 -5.16
C LEU A 153 17.22 1.63 -4.35
N LEU A 154 17.34 2.86 -4.88
CA LEU A 154 16.75 4.04 -4.24
C LEU A 154 15.23 3.91 -4.14
N ARG A 155 14.56 3.48 -5.22
CA ARG A 155 13.11 3.26 -5.21
C ARG A 155 12.72 2.19 -4.20
N LEU A 156 13.46 1.08 -4.12
CA LEU A 156 13.22 0.02 -3.13
C LEU A 156 13.38 0.52 -1.70
N SER A 157 14.42 1.29 -1.41
CA SER A 157 14.60 1.96 -0.11
C SER A 157 13.42 2.90 0.19
N GLY A 158 12.95 3.67 -0.79
CA GLY A 158 11.73 4.46 -0.67
C GLY A 158 10.52 3.63 -0.30
N ASN A 159 10.27 2.53 -1.01
CA ASN A 159 9.11 1.67 -0.76
C ASN A 159 9.16 1.01 0.62
N LEU A 160 10.36 0.61 1.06
CA LEU A 160 10.58 0.06 2.40
C LEU A 160 10.32 1.10 3.50
N SER A 161 10.78 2.34 3.29
CA SER A 161 10.54 3.45 4.22
C SER A 161 9.05 3.75 4.36
N ASP A 162 8.32 3.81 3.24
CA ASP A 162 6.88 4.09 3.22
C ASP A 162 6.07 2.97 3.88
N ALA A 163 6.41 1.72 3.58
CA ALA A 163 5.77 0.57 4.20
C ALA A 163 5.99 0.58 5.73
N GLY A 164 7.23 0.81 6.18
CA GLY A 164 7.54 0.89 7.60
C GLY A 164 6.83 2.05 8.32
N ALA A 165 6.78 3.24 7.71
CA ALA A 165 6.11 4.41 8.27
C ALA A 165 4.59 4.23 8.40
N TYR A 166 3.96 3.56 7.43
CA TYR A 166 2.52 3.29 7.51
C TYR A 166 2.18 2.21 8.52
N LEU A 167 2.94 1.10 8.53
CA LEU A 167 2.69 -0.02 9.44
C LEU A 167 2.96 0.35 10.90
N SER A 168 3.85 1.32 11.16
CA SER A 168 4.07 1.92 12.49
C SER A 168 3.02 2.99 12.88
N GLY A 169 2.03 3.27 12.02
CA GLY A 169 1.01 4.30 12.25
C GLY A 169 1.53 5.75 12.17
N GLN A 170 2.78 5.95 11.73
CA GLN A 170 3.41 7.26 11.57
C GLN A 170 3.10 7.92 10.22
N GLY A 171 2.47 7.19 9.29
CA GLY A 171 2.08 7.67 7.97
C GLY A 171 0.92 8.67 7.99
N ARG A 172 1.14 9.87 8.53
CA ARG A 172 0.18 10.98 8.41
C ARG A 172 0.15 11.51 6.97
N GLY A 173 -1.04 11.66 6.40
CA GLY A 173 -1.24 12.28 5.09
C GLY A 173 -1.31 13.80 5.21
N CYS A 174 -0.74 14.51 4.24
CA CYS A 174 -0.89 15.96 4.14
C CYS A 174 -2.03 16.27 3.16
N PHE A 175 -3.25 16.41 3.68
CA PHE A 175 -4.44 16.56 2.85
C PHE A 175 -4.67 18.03 2.49
N VAL A 176 -4.60 18.31 1.19
CA VAL A 176 -4.90 19.63 0.62
C VAL A 176 -5.98 19.48 -0.44
N ARG A 177 -6.89 20.46 -0.55
CA ARG A 177 -7.86 20.47 -1.65
C ARG A 177 -7.12 20.67 -2.96
N GLN A 178 -7.18 19.67 -3.84
CA GLN A 178 -6.53 19.69 -5.15
C GLN A 178 -7.50 19.18 -6.23
N ASP A 179 -7.28 19.61 -7.46
CA ASP A 179 -7.95 19.05 -8.64
C ASP A 179 -7.22 17.79 -9.10
N LEU A 180 -7.91 16.65 -9.01
CA LEU A 180 -7.35 15.37 -9.46
C LEU A 180 -7.13 15.33 -10.97
N ALA A 181 -7.93 16.04 -11.76
CA ALA A 181 -7.76 16.08 -13.22
C ALA A 181 -6.44 16.77 -13.58
N GLU A 182 -6.15 17.92 -12.97
CA GLU A 182 -4.88 18.64 -13.14
C GLU A 182 -3.68 17.81 -12.68
N LEU A 183 -3.79 17.13 -11.53
CA LEU A 183 -2.73 16.27 -11.01
C LEU A 183 -2.39 15.12 -11.98
N LEU A 184 -3.40 14.43 -12.50
CA LEU A 184 -3.21 13.34 -13.47
C LEU A 184 -2.73 13.85 -14.83
N GLN A 185 -3.18 15.03 -15.26
CA GLN A 185 -2.70 15.65 -16.48
C GLN A 185 -1.21 16.02 -16.37
N SER A 186 -0.77 16.54 -15.22
CA SER A 186 0.64 16.83 -14.98
C SER A 186 1.49 15.55 -14.98
N LEU A 187 1.01 14.50 -14.31
CA LEU A 187 1.65 13.19 -14.33
C LEU A 187 1.78 12.63 -15.75
N HIS A 188 0.70 12.69 -16.54
CA HIS A 188 0.71 12.22 -17.92
C HIS A 188 1.74 12.97 -18.77
N ARG A 189 1.84 14.29 -18.64
CA ARG A 189 2.83 15.10 -19.38
C ARG A 189 4.26 14.64 -19.10
N SER A 190 4.59 14.35 -17.84
CA SER A 190 5.94 13.90 -17.46
C SER A 190 6.21 12.43 -17.76
N ALA A 191 5.22 11.55 -17.58
CA ALA A 191 5.39 10.11 -17.76
C ALA A 191 5.31 9.67 -19.23
N SER A 192 4.58 10.39 -20.09
CA SER A 192 4.36 10.00 -21.49
C SER A 192 5.65 9.81 -22.31
N PRO A 193 6.67 10.70 -22.23
CA PRO A 193 7.94 10.50 -22.93
C PRO A 193 8.67 9.24 -22.45
N LEU A 194 8.63 8.97 -21.14
CA LEU A 194 9.25 7.80 -20.52
C LEU A 194 8.56 6.50 -20.95
N VAL A 195 7.22 6.46 -20.93
CA VAL A 195 6.45 5.31 -21.42
C VAL A 195 6.72 5.07 -22.92
N ARG A 196 6.79 6.14 -23.72
CA ARG A 196 7.13 6.05 -25.14
C ARG A 196 8.53 5.49 -25.39
N SER A 197 9.51 5.85 -24.55
CA SER A 197 10.86 5.31 -24.65
C SER A 197 10.89 3.79 -24.45
N ALA A 198 9.99 3.25 -23.64
CA ALA A 198 9.80 1.81 -23.45
C ALA A 198 9.04 1.12 -24.60
N GLY A 199 8.70 1.85 -25.67
CA GLY A 199 7.96 1.33 -26.81
C GLY A 199 6.45 1.20 -26.56
N LEU A 200 5.90 1.93 -25.60
CA LEU A 200 4.49 1.86 -25.19
C LEU A 200 3.77 3.20 -25.41
N THR A 201 2.44 3.17 -25.45
CA THR A 201 1.61 4.39 -25.53
C THR A 201 0.87 4.64 -24.22
N LEU A 202 0.97 5.87 -23.69
CA LEU A 202 0.20 6.32 -22.53
C LEU A 202 -0.95 7.23 -22.97
N GLU A 203 -2.18 6.76 -22.84
CA GLU A 203 -3.41 7.53 -23.06
C GLU A 203 -3.94 8.13 -21.76
N LEU A 204 -4.58 9.29 -21.85
CA LEU A 204 -5.21 9.97 -20.72
C LEU A 204 -6.69 10.24 -21.01
N GLN A 205 -7.55 9.85 -20.08
CA GLN A 205 -8.99 10.10 -20.15
C GLN A 205 -9.44 10.80 -18.87
N LEU A 206 -9.84 12.07 -18.99
CA LEU A 206 -10.29 12.90 -17.88
C LEU A 206 -11.74 13.36 -18.11
N PRO A 207 -12.49 13.65 -17.04
CA PRO A 207 -13.78 14.32 -17.18
C PRO A 207 -13.60 15.76 -17.68
N ASP A 208 -14.65 16.34 -18.24
CA ASP A 208 -14.62 17.70 -18.80
C ASP A 208 -14.43 18.81 -17.74
N GLY A 209 -14.66 18.49 -16.46
CA GLY A 209 -14.62 19.45 -15.35
C GLY A 209 -13.65 19.04 -14.23
N PRO A 210 -13.30 20.00 -13.34
CA PRO A 210 -12.37 19.74 -12.24
C PRO A 210 -12.97 18.76 -11.23
N VAL A 211 -12.13 17.85 -10.73
CA VAL A 211 -12.51 16.87 -9.70
C VAL A 211 -11.79 17.20 -8.41
N MET A 212 -12.40 18.10 -7.64
CA MET A 212 -11.84 18.54 -6.35
C MET A 212 -12.00 17.45 -5.27
N ALA A 213 -10.91 17.15 -4.58
CA ALA A 213 -10.86 16.28 -3.41
C ALA A 213 -9.78 16.76 -2.42
N ALA A 214 -9.94 16.46 -1.12
CA ALA A 214 -8.88 16.66 -0.13
C ALA A 214 -7.94 15.45 -0.19
N VAL A 215 -6.72 15.66 -0.68
CA VAL A 215 -5.78 14.57 -0.98
C VAL A 215 -4.35 14.93 -0.62
N ASP A 216 -3.55 13.92 -0.36
CA ASP A 216 -2.10 14.01 -0.35
C ASP A 216 -1.61 13.74 -1.78
N GLY A 217 -1.44 14.80 -2.55
CA GLY A 217 -1.08 14.72 -3.97
C GLY A 217 0.20 13.94 -4.23
N LYS A 218 1.20 14.05 -3.34
CA LYS A 218 2.47 13.32 -3.50
C LYS A 218 2.27 11.82 -3.34
N LYS A 219 1.51 11.39 -2.32
CA LYS A 219 1.17 9.97 -2.15
C LYS A 219 0.35 9.47 -3.33
N LEU A 220 -0.60 10.25 -3.85
CA LEU A 220 -1.35 9.87 -5.05
C LEU A 220 -0.45 9.70 -6.29
N GLN A 221 0.47 10.64 -6.54
CA GLN A 221 1.44 10.53 -7.62
C GLN A 221 2.24 9.23 -7.52
N ARG A 222 2.69 8.89 -6.30
CA ARG A 222 3.42 7.66 -6.04
C ARG A 222 2.58 6.40 -6.25
N ALA A 223 1.31 6.41 -5.87
CA ALA A 223 0.39 5.32 -6.18
C ALA A 223 0.25 5.13 -7.70
N VAL A 224 0.03 6.23 -8.44
CA VAL A 224 -0.10 6.19 -9.91
C VAL A 224 1.19 5.69 -10.57
N HIS A 225 2.37 6.15 -10.14
CA HIS A 225 3.64 5.64 -10.68
C HIS A 225 3.82 4.14 -10.45
N ASN A 226 3.42 3.61 -9.28
CA ASN A 226 3.49 2.17 -9.05
C ASN A 226 2.55 1.38 -9.96
N LEU A 227 1.36 1.92 -10.25
CA LEU A 227 0.45 1.32 -11.22
C LEU A 227 1.00 1.37 -12.65
N LEU A 228 1.56 2.51 -13.07
CA LEU A 228 2.19 2.67 -14.39
C LEU A 228 3.41 1.76 -14.56
N SER A 229 4.28 1.68 -13.56
CA SER A 229 5.45 0.79 -13.54
C SER A 229 5.04 -0.68 -13.70
N ASN A 230 3.98 -1.12 -13.00
CA ASN A 230 3.45 -2.46 -13.18
C ASN A 230 2.89 -2.66 -14.61
N ALA A 231 2.06 -1.73 -15.10
CA ALA A 231 1.50 -1.81 -16.44
C ALA A 231 2.61 -1.91 -17.51
N MET A 232 3.65 -1.07 -17.42
CA MET A 232 4.77 -1.09 -18.35
C MET A 232 5.56 -2.41 -18.35
N ARG A 233 5.69 -3.09 -17.20
CA ARG A 233 6.42 -4.37 -17.09
C ARG A 233 5.69 -5.55 -17.75
N PHE A 234 4.36 -5.52 -17.74
CA PHE A 234 3.52 -6.63 -18.20
C PHE A 234 2.81 -6.35 -19.53
N THR A 235 3.02 -5.17 -20.11
CA THR A 235 2.53 -4.82 -21.43
C THR A 235 3.61 -5.08 -22.48
N PRO A 236 3.33 -5.84 -23.56
CA PRO A 236 4.29 -6.06 -24.63
C PRO A 236 4.55 -4.75 -25.40
N ALA A 237 5.64 -4.72 -26.16
CA ALA A 237 5.97 -3.59 -27.03
C ALA A 237 4.79 -3.22 -27.95
N GLU A 238 4.65 -1.93 -28.25
CA GLU A 238 3.52 -1.33 -28.99
C GLU A 238 2.17 -1.40 -28.26
N GLY A 239 2.15 -1.87 -27.01
CA GLY A 239 0.95 -1.87 -26.19
C GLY A 239 0.53 -0.49 -25.67
N ILE A 240 -0.67 -0.46 -25.11
CA ILE A 240 -1.37 0.76 -24.69
C ILE A 240 -1.68 0.66 -23.21
N ILE A 241 -1.34 1.73 -22.50
CA ILE A 241 -1.70 1.95 -21.10
C ILE A 241 -2.62 3.18 -21.09
N THR A 242 -3.82 3.03 -20.52
CA THR A 242 -4.78 4.11 -20.34
C THR A 242 -4.84 4.51 -18.87
N LEU A 243 -4.52 5.76 -18.58
CA LEU A 243 -4.77 6.41 -17.29
C LEU A 243 -6.09 7.17 -17.37
N SER A 244 -7.03 6.88 -16.48
CA SER A 244 -8.33 7.54 -16.48
C SER A 244 -8.79 8.01 -15.10
N LEU A 245 -9.65 9.03 -15.13
CA LEU A 245 -10.34 9.57 -13.97
C LEU A 245 -11.85 9.57 -14.23
N VAL A 246 -12.62 9.02 -13.31
CA VAL A 246 -14.09 9.08 -13.35
C VAL A 246 -14.62 9.61 -12.03
N ASP A 247 -15.50 10.61 -12.10
CA ASP A 247 -16.18 11.18 -10.94
C ASP A 247 -17.54 10.51 -10.71
N TYR A 248 -17.72 9.87 -9.55
CA TYR A 248 -18.98 9.27 -9.10
C TYR A 248 -19.65 10.11 -8.00
N GLY A 249 -19.26 11.38 -7.86
CA GLY A 249 -19.79 12.35 -6.90
C GLY A 249 -19.26 12.18 -5.48
N HIS A 250 -19.45 11.01 -4.88
CA HIS A 250 -18.99 10.69 -3.51
C HIS A 250 -17.57 10.10 -3.48
N ALA A 251 -17.11 9.58 -4.61
CA ALA A 251 -15.78 9.04 -4.81
C ALA A 251 -15.28 9.40 -6.22
N ALA A 252 -13.97 9.57 -6.34
CA ALA A 252 -13.28 9.65 -7.63
C ALA A 252 -12.52 8.35 -7.86
N HIS A 253 -12.60 7.78 -9.07
CA HIS A 253 -11.89 6.57 -9.44
C HIS A 253 -10.73 6.92 -10.36
N ILE A 254 -9.52 6.59 -9.94
CA ILE A 254 -8.31 6.65 -10.76
C ILE A 254 -8.03 5.24 -11.25
N THR A 255 -8.03 5.05 -12.56
CA THR A 255 -7.84 3.73 -13.17
C THR A 255 -6.60 3.73 -14.06
N VAL A 256 -5.79 2.69 -13.92
CA VAL A 256 -4.73 2.35 -14.88
C VAL A 256 -5.12 1.02 -15.53
N ARG A 257 -5.31 1.06 -16.84
CA ARG A 257 -5.63 -0.10 -17.66
C ARG A 257 -4.50 -0.35 -18.65
N ASP A 258 -4.10 -1.59 -18.81
CA ASP A 258 -3.20 -2.03 -19.88
C ASP A 258 -3.85 -3.12 -20.74
N ASN A 259 -3.30 -3.32 -21.93
CA ASN A 259 -3.63 -4.44 -22.82
C ASN A 259 -2.53 -5.53 -22.81
N GLY A 260 -1.90 -5.74 -21.65
CA GLY A 260 -0.79 -6.66 -21.48
C GLY A 260 -1.18 -8.14 -21.41
N GLU A 261 -0.26 -8.95 -20.90
CA GLU A 261 -0.42 -10.40 -20.79
C GLU A 261 -1.55 -10.82 -19.82
N GLY A 262 -1.98 -9.91 -18.93
CA GLY A 262 -2.97 -10.17 -17.90
C GLY A 262 -2.54 -11.25 -16.91
N MET A 263 -3.43 -11.60 -15.97
CA MET A 263 -3.16 -12.58 -14.92
C MET A 263 -4.12 -13.76 -14.99
N SER A 264 -3.59 -14.96 -14.73
CA SER A 264 -4.42 -16.14 -14.48
C SER A 264 -5.19 -16.00 -13.15
N PRO A 265 -6.31 -16.72 -12.96
CA PRO A 265 -7.06 -16.68 -11.70
C PRO A 265 -6.22 -16.99 -10.45
N ALA A 266 -5.24 -17.91 -10.57
CA ALA A 266 -4.34 -18.26 -9.49
C ALA A 266 -3.33 -17.14 -9.14
N GLN A 267 -2.87 -16.39 -10.15
CA GLN A 267 -2.03 -15.21 -9.93
C GLN A 267 -2.85 -14.06 -9.30
N LEU A 268 -4.07 -13.86 -9.79
CA LEU A 268 -4.99 -12.83 -9.29
C LEU A 268 -5.35 -13.08 -7.81
N SER A 269 -5.62 -14.33 -7.41
CA SER A 269 -5.93 -14.66 -6.02
C SER A 269 -4.76 -14.41 -5.06
N ARG A 270 -3.51 -14.51 -5.54
CA ARG A 270 -2.28 -14.35 -4.73
C ARG A 270 -1.65 -12.96 -4.85
N MET A 271 -2.23 -12.06 -5.65
CA MET A 271 -1.63 -10.75 -5.89
C MET A 271 -1.61 -9.85 -4.65
N PHE A 272 -2.53 -10.10 -3.71
CA PHE A 272 -2.71 -9.34 -2.48
C PHE A 272 -2.14 -10.03 -1.23
N ASP A 273 -1.64 -11.26 -1.38
CA ASP A 273 -0.97 -12.01 -0.31
C ASP A 273 0.17 -11.16 0.25
N HIS A 274 0.35 -11.24 1.58
CA HIS A 274 1.37 -10.47 2.26
C HIS A 274 2.76 -10.86 1.75
N TYR A 275 3.69 -9.90 1.84
CA TYR A 275 5.10 -10.09 1.48
C TYR A 275 5.72 -11.33 2.14
N GLU A 276 5.21 -11.73 3.30
CA GLU A 276 5.66 -12.85 4.11
C GLU A 276 5.17 -14.23 3.60
N ASP A 277 4.08 -14.27 2.84
CA ASP A 277 3.46 -15.51 2.34
C ASP A 277 3.93 -15.89 0.92
N ARG A 278 4.75 -15.04 0.29
CA ARG A 278 5.30 -15.30 -1.04
C ARG A 278 6.57 -16.13 -0.91
N GLU A 279 6.49 -17.40 -1.31
CA GLU A 279 7.71 -18.14 -1.63
C GLU A 279 8.53 -17.32 -2.65
N PRO A 280 9.84 -17.12 -2.42
CA PRO A 280 10.70 -16.44 -3.38
C PRO A 280 10.85 -17.35 -4.62
N GLY A 281 9.94 -17.22 -5.57
CA GLY A 281 9.82 -18.22 -6.62
C GLY A 281 8.68 -18.03 -7.60
N PHE A 282 8.50 -16.84 -8.16
CA PHE A 282 8.04 -16.76 -9.55
C PHE A 282 9.29 -16.40 -10.36
N GLY A 283 9.84 -17.36 -11.10
CA GLY A 283 11.13 -17.26 -11.82
C GLY A 283 11.15 -16.30 -13.01
N ASP A 284 10.47 -15.17 -12.89
CA ASP A 284 10.44 -14.07 -13.85
C ASP A 284 11.03 -12.84 -13.16
N ASP A 285 12.22 -12.42 -13.61
CA ASP A 285 12.96 -11.26 -13.09
C ASP A 285 12.16 -9.95 -13.19
N ARG A 286 11.10 -9.94 -14.03
CA ARG A 286 10.13 -8.85 -14.07
C ARG A 286 9.22 -8.82 -12.85
N TRP A 287 9.30 -9.71 -11.86
CA TRP A 287 8.54 -9.62 -10.61
C TRP A 287 9.44 -9.07 -9.51
N GLY A 288 9.34 -7.77 -9.25
CA GLY A 288 10.06 -7.11 -8.16
C GLY A 288 9.60 -7.57 -6.76
N VAL A 289 10.08 -6.89 -5.72
CA VAL A 289 9.86 -7.20 -4.28
C VAL A 289 8.36 -7.18 -3.85
N GLY A 290 7.43 -6.89 -4.75
CA GLY A 290 6.00 -7.03 -4.51
C GLY A 290 5.37 -5.92 -3.64
N LEU A 291 6.12 -4.87 -3.32
CA LEU A 291 5.67 -3.79 -2.43
C LEU A 291 4.76 -2.75 -3.11
N GLY A 292 4.71 -2.73 -4.45
CA GLY A 292 4.00 -1.69 -5.21
C GLY A 292 2.47 -1.68 -5.01
N LEU A 293 1.79 -2.82 -5.22
CA LEU A 293 0.33 -2.90 -5.02
C LEU A 293 -0.11 -2.74 -3.56
N PRO A 294 0.60 -3.33 -2.56
CA PRO A 294 0.36 -3.01 -1.16
C PRO A 294 0.46 -1.51 -0.84
N LEU A 295 1.45 -0.81 -1.40
CA LEU A 295 1.60 0.64 -1.26
C LEU A 295 0.41 1.41 -1.88
N VAL A 296 -0.06 1.00 -3.06
CA VAL A 296 -1.26 1.60 -3.67
C VAL A 296 -2.49 1.40 -2.79
N ARG A 297 -2.71 0.18 -2.26
CA ARG A 297 -3.83 -0.12 -1.35
C ARG A 297 -3.77 0.71 -0.08
N MET A 298 -2.59 0.83 0.50
CA MET A 298 -2.30 1.67 1.66
C MET A 298 -2.64 3.15 1.41
N ILE A 299 -2.22 3.69 0.26
CA ILE A 299 -2.51 5.07 -0.12
C ILE A 299 -4.01 5.27 -0.38
N ALA A 300 -4.68 4.31 -1.02
CA ALA A 300 -6.14 4.36 -1.22
C ALA A 300 -6.89 4.38 0.11
N ASN A 301 -6.50 3.52 1.06
CA ASN A 301 -7.09 3.45 2.40
C ASN A 301 -6.88 4.76 3.17
N LEU A 302 -5.69 5.36 3.07
CA LEU A 302 -5.39 6.67 3.66
C LEU A 302 -6.35 7.75 3.13
N HIS A 303 -6.76 7.65 1.87
CA HIS A 303 -7.73 8.55 1.23
C HIS A 303 -9.20 8.08 1.38
N GLY A 304 -9.47 7.15 2.29
CA GLY A 304 -10.81 6.65 2.59
C GLY A 304 -11.45 5.85 1.45
N GLY A 305 -10.64 5.31 0.53
CA GLY A 305 -11.08 4.47 -0.58
C GLY A 305 -10.49 3.06 -0.53
N THR A 306 -10.47 2.39 -1.68
CA THR A 306 -10.02 1.01 -1.84
C THR A 306 -9.41 0.79 -3.22
N VAL A 307 -8.80 -0.38 -3.44
CA VAL A 307 -8.24 -0.78 -4.73
C VAL A 307 -8.94 -2.05 -5.21
N VAL A 308 -9.36 -2.03 -6.47
CA VAL A 308 -9.93 -3.19 -7.16
C VAL A 308 -9.05 -3.51 -8.36
N VAL A 309 -8.75 -4.79 -8.56
CA VAL A 309 -8.01 -5.27 -9.71
C VAL A 309 -8.87 -6.23 -10.49
N ASN A 310 -9.00 -5.98 -11.78
CA ASN A 310 -9.63 -6.88 -12.73
C ASN A 310 -8.59 -7.25 -13.80
N SER A 311 -8.39 -8.53 -14.03
CA SER A 311 -7.46 -8.99 -15.06
C SER A 311 -7.89 -10.34 -15.59
N GLU A 312 -7.70 -10.51 -16.89
CA GLU A 312 -7.93 -11.76 -17.58
C GLU A 312 -6.70 -12.07 -18.45
N GLN A 313 -6.26 -13.31 -18.42
CA GLN A 313 -5.09 -13.75 -19.16
C GLN A 313 -5.28 -13.49 -20.67
N GLY A 314 -4.35 -12.75 -21.26
CA GLY A 314 -4.38 -12.33 -22.66
C GLY A 314 -5.26 -11.11 -22.97
N GLN A 315 -5.96 -10.53 -21.98
CA GLN A 315 -6.83 -9.34 -22.15
C GLN A 315 -6.32 -8.10 -21.39
N GLY A 316 -5.20 -8.23 -20.68
CA GLY A 316 -4.58 -7.18 -19.88
C GLY A 316 -5.08 -7.08 -18.44
N THR A 317 -4.69 -5.99 -17.80
CA THR A 317 -5.03 -5.70 -16.40
C THR A 317 -5.66 -4.31 -16.27
N THR A 318 -6.64 -4.19 -15.37
CA THR A 318 -7.26 -2.92 -14.98
C THR A 318 -7.20 -2.80 -13.47
N VAL A 319 -6.46 -1.80 -12.98
CA VAL A 319 -6.39 -1.47 -11.56
C VAL A 319 -7.11 -0.16 -11.31
N THR A 320 -8.11 -0.18 -10.44
CA THR A 320 -8.91 0.99 -10.07
C THR A 320 -8.71 1.31 -8.60
N MET A 321 -8.23 2.51 -8.34
CA MET A 321 -8.10 3.09 -6.99
C MET A 321 -9.22 4.11 -6.78
N SER A 322 -10.04 3.90 -5.74
CA SER A 322 -11.05 4.88 -5.34
C SER A 322 -10.49 5.85 -4.30
N ILE A 323 -10.94 7.10 -4.38
CA ILE A 323 -10.58 8.21 -3.49
C ILE A 323 -11.88 8.80 -2.95
N SER A 324 -12.02 8.88 -1.62
CA SER A 324 -13.20 9.51 -1.02
C SER A 324 -13.18 11.01 -1.24
N ARG A 325 -14.29 11.56 -1.74
CA ARG A 325 -14.46 13.02 -1.89
C ARG A 325 -15.06 13.68 -0.64
N ARG A 326 -15.38 12.88 0.39
CA ARG A 326 -16.02 13.34 1.64
C ARG A 326 -15.05 13.77 2.73
N LEU A 327 -13.75 13.47 2.57
CA LEU A 327 -12.75 13.94 3.51
C LEU A 327 -12.73 15.47 3.48
N GLN A 328 -13.22 16.10 4.55
CA GLN A 328 -12.99 17.52 4.79
C GLN A 328 -11.58 17.65 5.35
N PRO A 329 -10.78 18.63 4.90
CA PRO A 329 -9.54 18.95 5.59
C PRO A 329 -9.90 19.29 7.03
N SER A 330 -9.36 18.55 8.00
CA SER A 330 -9.54 18.86 9.42
C SER A 330 -9.04 20.28 9.67
N ASP A 331 -9.79 21.12 10.38
CA ASP A 331 -9.40 22.53 10.68
C ASP A 331 -8.11 22.66 11.51
N GLY A 332 -7.48 21.54 11.90
CA GLY A 332 -6.13 21.47 12.49
C GLY A 332 -4.98 21.17 11.51
N ASP A 333 -5.27 20.85 10.24
CA ASP A 333 -4.27 20.52 9.20
C ASP A 333 -3.91 21.74 8.34
N GLN A 334 -4.58 22.88 8.55
CA GLN A 334 -4.11 24.15 8.05
C GLN A 334 -3.03 24.66 9.01
N VAL A 335 -1.74 24.57 8.64
CA VAL A 335 -0.72 25.61 8.83
C VAL A 335 0.69 25.11 8.40
N ARG A 336 1.26 25.86 7.44
CA ARG A 336 2.65 25.92 6.87
C ARG A 336 3.06 24.98 5.74
N SER A 337 2.86 25.49 4.51
CA SER A 337 4.03 25.71 3.63
C SER A 337 4.74 26.97 4.15
N PRO A 338 6.07 27.04 4.33
CA PRO A 338 7.07 26.66 3.34
C PRO A 338 8.25 25.92 3.98
N ILE A 339 8.30 24.62 3.83
CA ILE A 339 9.59 24.00 3.52
C ILE A 339 9.23 23.15 2.32
N GLN A 340 9.74 23.57 1.17
CA GLN A 340 10.19 22.63 0.17
C GLN A 340 11.15 21.69 0.91
N GLN A 341 10.62 20.72 1.66
CA GLN A 341 11.36 19.51 1.90
C GLN A 341 11.39 18.96 0.49
N MET A 342 12.44 19.38 -0.25
CA MET A 342 13.06 18.56 -1.26
C MET A 342 13.04 17.18 -0.62
N GLU A 343 12.04 16.39 -0.99
CA GLU A 343 12.13 14.99 -0.68
C GLU A 343 13.43 14.58 -1.32
N ASP A 344 14.27 14.03 -0.48
CA ASP A 344 15.68 13.74 -0.67
C ASP A 344 15.82 12.64 -1.75
N HIS A 345 15.42 12.99 -2.97
CA HIS A 345 15.70 12.27 -4.20
C HIS A 345 17.14 12.59 -4.62
N GLY A 346 17.98 13.21 -3.79
CA GLY A 346 19.32 13.66 -4.16
C GLY A 346 19.37 14.63 -5.35
N GLY A 347 18.23 15.21 -5.78
CA GLY A 347 18.14 16.01 -7.01
C GLY A 347 17.77 15.24 -8.28
N TYR A 348 17.44 13.95 -8.19
CA TYR A 348 17.06 13.11 -9.34
C TYR A 348 15.61 13.31 -9.80
N ASP A 349 15.37 13.08 -11.09
CA ASP A 349 14.02 13.10 -11.68
C ASP A 349 13.15 11.99 -11.05
N VAL A 350 12.08 12.41 -10.38
CA VAL A 350 11.15 11.52 -9.66
C VAL A 350 10.50 10.49 -10.57
N HIS A 351 10.21 10.86 -11.83
CA HIS A 351 9.53 9.97 -12.77
C HIS A 351 10.48 8.90 -13.29
N VAL A 352 11.74 9.26 -13.56
CA VAL A 352 12.79 8.29 -13.92
C VAL A 352 13.05 7.34 -12.76
N LEU A 353 13.12 7.84 -11.53
CA LEU A 353 13.31 7.04 -10.33
C LEU A 353 12.16 6.04 -10.14
N GLU A 354 10.93 6.50 -10.15
CA GLU A 354 9.75 5.66 -9.88
C GLU A 354 9.44 4.67 -11.00
N LEU A 355 9.86 4.92 -12.24
CA LEU A 355 9.68 4.01 -13.38
C LEU A 355 10.93 3.18 -13.71
N SER A 356 11.96 3.23 -12.87
CA SER A 356 13.29 2.66 -13.17
C SER A 356 13.36 1.15 -13.39
N ASP A 357 12.37 0.40 -12.93
CA ASP A 357 12.24 -1.03 -13.16
C ASP A 357 11.65 -1.38 -14.54
N ALA A 358 10.90 -0.45 -15.13
CA ALA A 358 10.18 -0.63 -16.39
C ALA A 358 10.79 0.14 -17.56
N LEU A 359 11.65 1.13 -17.28
CA LEU A 359 12.30 1.93 -18.33
C LEU A 359 13.45 1.18 -19.02
N PRO A 360 13.66 1.43 -20.34
CA PRO A 360 14.79 0.88 -21.05
C PRO A 360 16.10 1.48 -20.54
N ARG A 361 17.19 0.72 -20.68
CA ARG A 361 18.53 1.12 -20.20
C ARG A 361 19.04 2.40 -20.83
N SER A 362 18.63 2.70 -22.06
CA SER A 362 19.02 3.91 -22.78
C SER A 362 18.63 5.21 -22.06
N ILE A 363 17.60 5.21 -21.20
CA ILE A 363 17.22 6.37 -20.39
C ILE A 363 18.23 6.65 -19.26
N PHE A 364 18.99 5.63 -18.86
CA PHE A 364 20.02 5.73 -17.83
C PHE A 364 21.42 5.92 -18.42
N ASP A 365 21.52 6.04 -19.75
CA ASP A 365 22.74 6.45 -20.43
C ASP A 365 23.03 7.89 -20.05
N SER A 366 24.24 8.13 -19.56
CA SER A 366 24.61 9.40 -18.97
C SER A 366 24.79 10.50 -20.03
N ARG A 367 24.86 10.15 -21.32
CA ARG A 367 24.87 11.07 -22.47
C ARG A 367 23.61 11.93 -22.65
N GLY A 368 22.54 11.66 -21.89
CA GLY A 368 21.24 12.33 -22.00
C GLY A 368 20.79 13.13 -20.78
N MET A 369 21.62 13.24 -19.73
CA MET A 369 21.32 14.07 -18.53
C MET A 369 21.83 15.50 -18.64
#